data_AF-A0A858R897-F1
#
_entry.id   AF-A0A858R897-F1
#
_cell.length_a   1.000
_cell.length_b   1.000
_cell.length_c   1.000
_cell.angle_alpha   90.00
_cell.angle_beta   90.00
_cell.angle_gamma   90.00
#
_symmetry.space_group_name_H-M   'P 1'
#
loop_
_entity.id
_entity.type
_entity.pdbx_description
1 polymer ?
#
loop_
_entity_poly.entity_id
_entity_poly.type
_entity_poly.pdbx_seq_one_letter_code
_entity_poly.pdbx_strand_id
1 'polypeptide(L)' 'METLAVGVGGSLAVTVADDGIGLPRGFDLGQSTSLGLRLVRALCRQLGASLGVECGPGTRFTLGVPLE' A
#
# COMPACT_ATOMS: atom_id res chain seq x y z
N MET A 1 -7.23 -9.45 -8.81
CA MET A 1 -6.03 -8.75 -8.29
C MET A 1 -5.29 -8.12 -9.46
N GLU A 2 -5.19 -6.79 -9.46
CA GLU A 2 -4.46 -5.99 -10.44
C GLU A 2 -3.25 -5.30 -9.79
N THR A 3 -2.22 -5.05 -10.59
CA THR A 3 -1.03 -4.31 -10.17
C THR A 3 -0.72 -3.23 -11.20
N LEU A 4 -0.53 -1.99 -10.75
CA LEU A 4 -0.17 -0.85 -11.58
C LEU A 4 1.03 -0.13 -10.99
N ALA A 5 2.01 0.21 -11.83
CA ALA A 5 3.16 1.03 -11.45
C ALA A 5 3.22 2.26 -12.37
N VAL A 6 3.26 3.46 -11.79
CA VAL A 6 3.31 4.73 -12.53
C VAL A 6 4.48 5.55 -12.01
N GLY A 7 5.43 5.89 -12.88
CA GLY A 7 6.55 6.77 -12.56
C GLY A 7 6.29 8.19 -13.05
N VAL A 8 6.45 9.19 -12.19
CA VAL A 8 6.37 10.62 -12.57
C VAL A 8 7.40 11.42 -11.79
N GLY A 9 8.23 12.20 -12.49
CA GLY A 9 9.06 13.26 -11.90
C GLY A 9 9.92 12.85 -10.70
N GLY A 10 10.63 11.70 -10.78
CA GLY A 10 11.47 11.21 -9.69
C GLY A 10 10.69 10.51 -8.57
N SER A 11 9.50 10.00 -8.87
CA SER A 11 8.73 9.19 -7.92
C SER A 11 8.05 8.03 -8.64
N LEU A 12 7.81 6.93 -7.90
CA LEU A 12 7.11 5.75 -8.36
C LEU A 12 5.92 5.48 -7.44
N ALA A 13 4.72 5.42 -8.02
CA ALA A 13 3.54 4.94 -7.34
C ALA A 13 3.26 3.49 -7.77
N VAL A 14 3.24 2.56 -6.83
CA VAL A 14 2.83 1.17 -7.06
C VAL A 14 1.51 0.92 -6.36
N THR A 15 0.52 0.43 -7.10
CA THR A 15 -0.80 0.10 -6.57
C THR A 15 -1.08 -1.37 -6.77
N VAL A 16 -1.56 -2.02 -5.71
CA VAL A 16 -2.08 -3.38 -5.74
C VAL A 16 -3.54 -3.32 -5.31
N ALA A 17 -4.44 -3.80 -6.16
CA ALA A 17 -5.86 -3.81 -5.86
C ALA A 17 -6.50 -5.17 -6.10
N ASP A 18 -7.51 -5.48 -5.29
CA ASP A 18 -8.41 -6.60 -5.47
C ASP A 18 -9.86 -6.12 -5.43
N ASP A 19 -10.74 -6.94 -5.97
CA ASP A 19 -12.19 -6.80 -6.04
C ASP A 19 -12.89 -7.71 -5.02
N GLY A 20 -12.20 -8.08 -3.94
CA GLY A 20 -12.72 -8.93 -2.88
C GLY A 20 -13.73 -8.21 -1.97
N ILE A 21 -13.98 -8.81 -0.80
CA ILE A 21 -14.92 -8.25 0.19
C ILE A 21 -14.43 -6.94 0.84
N GLY A 22 -13.16 -6.57 0.61
CA GLY A 22 -12.52 -5.41 1.21
C GLY A 22 -12.06 -5.65 2.65
N LEU A 23 -11.53 -4.59 3.26
CA LEU A 23 -11.10 -4.61 4.66
C LEU A 23 -12.26 -4.26 5.60
N PRO A 24 -12.26 -4.78 6.84
CA PRO A 24 -13.25 -4.42 7.85
C PRO A 24 -13.32 -2.90 8.06
N ARG A 25 -14.52 -2.40 8.40
CA ARG A 25 -14.66 -1.01 8.84
C ARG A 25 -13.76 -0.74 10.04
N GLY A 26 -13.06 0.39 10.01
CA GLY A 26 -12.11 0.77 11.07
C GLY A 26 -10.77 0.03 11.00
N PHE A 27 -10.47 -0.67 9.89
CA PHE A 27 -9.12 -1.17 9.67
C PHE A 27 -8.12 -0.01 9.69
N ASP A 28 -7.09 -0.15 10.53
CA ASP A 28 -6.01 0.82 10.67
C ASP A 28 -4.68 0.14 10.31
N LEU A 29 -4.05 0.65 9.26
CA LEU A 29 -2.72 0.26 8.81
C LEU A 29 -1.67 0.36 9.91
N GLY A 30 -1.79 1.33 10.83
CA GLY A 30 -0.89 1.55 11.95
C GLY A 30 -1.03 0.51 13.06
N GLN A 31 -2.25 0.06 13.33
CA GLN A 31 -2.56 -0.89 14.41
C GLN A 31 -2.43 -2.37 14.01
N SER A 32 -2.39 -2.68 12.71
CA SER A 32 -2.31 -4.07 12.28
C SER A 32 -1.06 -4.77 12.81
N THR A 33 -1.20 -6.00 13.32
CA THR A 33 -0.10 -6.81 13.86
C THR A 33 0.21 -8.03 13.00
N SER A 34 -0.24 -8.07 11.74
CA SER A 34 0.12 -9.18 10.85
C SER A 34 1.60 -9.11 10.46
N LEU A 35 2.23 -10.28 10.28
CA LEU A 35 3.63 -10.35 9.84
C LEU A 35 3.82 -9.66 8.48
N GLY A 36 2.89 -9.89 7.54
CA GLY A 36 2.93 -9.28 6.22
C GLY A 36 2.96 -7.75 6.28
N LEU A 37 2.07 -7.13 7.06
CA LEU A 37 2.05 -5.66 7.17
C LEU A 37 3.22 -5.10 7.98
N ARG A 38 3.80 -5.87 8.92
CA ARG A 38 5.08 -5.49 9.55
C ARG A 38 6.21 -5.45 8.52
N LEU A 39 6.29 -6.46 7.64
CA LEU A 39 7.29 -6.50 6.57
C LEU A 39 7.11 -5.33 5.60
N VAL A 40 5.89 -5.10 5.11
CA VAL A 40 5.60 -3.99 4.19
C VAL A 40 6.00 -2.65 4.81
N ARG A 41 5.63 -2.38 6.07
CA ARG A 41 6.02 -1.14 6.77
C ARG A 41 7.54 -1.00 6.95
N ALA A 42 8.23 -2.10 7.24
CA ALA A 42 9.69 -2.09 7.35
C ALA A 42 10.36 -1.75 6.01
N LEU A 43 9.88 -2.34 4.91
CA LEU A 43 10.35 -2.05 3.55
C LEU A 43 10.02 -0.60 3.14
N CYS A 44 8.82 -0.11 3.44
CA CYS A 44 8.45 1.29 3.17
C CYS A 44 9.43 2.25 3.86
N ARG A 45 9.74 2.00 5.14
CA ARG A 45 10.71 2.81 5.88
C ARG A 45 12.11 2.76 5.28
N GLN A 46 12.57 1.59 4.83
CA GLN A 46 13.88 1.45 4.18
C GLN A 46 13.96 2.24 2.86
N LEU A 47 12.85 2.35 2.14
CA LEU A 47 12.76 3.05 0.87
C LEU A 47 12.36 4.54 0.99
N GLY A 48 12.17 5.05 2.21
CA GLY A 48 11.59 6.39 2.40
C GLY A 48 10.18 6.54 1.81
N ALA A 49 9.46 5.42 1.64
CA ALA A 49 8.19 5.36 0.94
C ALA A 49 6.98 5.58 1.87
N SER A 50 5.88 6.05 1.30
CA SER A 50 4.58 6.16 1.95
C SER A 50 3.68 4.98 1.57
N LEU A 51 2.83 4.55 2.50
CA LEU A 51 1.85 3.47 2.28
C LEU A 51 0.45 3.98 2.62
N GLY A 52 -0.46 3.91 1.65
CA GLY A 52 -1.88 4.18 1.79
C GLY A 52 -2.72 2.92 1.59
N VAL A 53 -3.92 2.93 2.18
CA VAL A 53 -4.95 1.92 1.91
C VAL A 53 -6.28 2.63 1.69
N GLU A 54 -7.02 2.17 0.69
CA GLU A 54 -8.40 2.56 0.44
C GLU A 54 -9.29 1.34 0.64
N CYS A 55 -10.35 1.51 1.43
CA CYS A 55 -11.34 0.48 1.72
C CYS A 55 -12.64 0.82 1.01
N GLY A 56 -13.10 -0.05 0.10
CA GLY A 56 -14.31 0.14 -0.71
C GLY A 56 -14.86 -1.21 -1.19
N PRO A 57 -15.45 -1.32 -2.40
CA PRO A 57 -15.58 -2.63 -3.04
C PRO A 57 -14.17 -3.15 -3.36
N GLY A 58 -13.70 -4.09 -2.54
CA GLY A 58 -12.32 -4.57 -2.58
C GLY A 58 -11.33 -3.76 -1.73
N THR A 59 -10.05 -4.04 -1.92
CA THR A 59 -8.94 -3.39 -1.20
C THR A 59 -7.95 -2.81 -2.19
N ARG A 60 -7.49 -1.58 -1.96
CA ARG A 60 -6.41 -0.97 -2.75
C ARG A 60 -5.30 -0.47 -1.84
N PHE A 61 -4.09 -1.00 -2.03
CA PHE A 61 -2.89 -0.48 -1.39
C PHE A 61 -2.08 0.32 -2.38
N THR A 62 -1.60 1.49 -1.97
CA THR A 62 -0.73 2.34 -2.79
C THR A 62 0.56 2.65 -2.04
N LEU A 63 1.68 2.31 -2.65
CA LEU A 63 3.04 2.59 -2.20
C LEU A 63 3.59 3.76 -3.03
N GLY A 64 3.95 4.86 -2.39
CA GLY A 64 4.65 5.98 -3.01
C GLY A 64 6.13 5.97 -2.66
N VAL A 65 7.00 5.73 -3.64
CA VAL A 65 8.46 5.63 -3.47
C VAL A 65 9.14 6.82 -4.14
N PRO A 66 9.94 7.63 -3.43
CA PRO A 66 10.82 8.59 -4.08
C PRO A 66 11.93 7.84 -4.85
N LEU A 67 12.19 8.25 -6.09
CA LEU A 67 13.28 7.74 -6.92
C LEU A 67 14.32 8.85 -7.05
N GLU A 68 15.41 8.73 -6.30
CA GLU A 68 16.65 9.49 -6.50
C GLU A 68 17.58 8.79 -7.50
#